data_AF-A0A442HD49-F1
#
_entry.id   AF-A0A442HD49-F1
#
_cell.length_a   1.000
_cell.length_b   1.000
_cell.length_c   1.000
_cell.angle_alpha   90.00
_cell.angle_beta   90.00
_cell.angle_gamma   90.00
#
_symmetry.space_group_name_H-M   'P 1'
#
loop_
_entity.id
_entity.type
_entity.pdbx_description
1 polymer ?
#
loop_
_entity_poly.entity_id
_entity_poly.type
_entity_poly.pdbx_seq_one_letter_code
_entity_poly.pdbx_strand_id
1 'polypeptide(L)'
;MTAPVENQIEGKLARKLAPVVREMLLAEVERLAASTVAKPKLSKADDDIMVACRQVASAADRLAQAKYGPGEIAARKSLERAATVLGRAMRKHRRMP
;
A
#
# COMPACT_ATOMS: atom_id res chain seq x y z
N MET A 1 49.97 24.52 1.74
CA MET A 1 49.30 24.87 3.02
C MET A 1 47.90 25.42 2.74
N THR A 2 46.92 24.57 2.41
CA THR A 2 45.56 24.98 1.96
C THR A 2 44.42 24.51 2.88
N ALA A 3 44.73 23.84 3.99
CA ALA A 3 43.72 23.28 4.91
C ALA A 3 42.90 24.26 5.79
N PRO A 4 43.30 25.52 6.09
CA PRO A 4 42.53 26.34 7.04
C PRO A 4 41.32 27.05 6.40
N VAL A 5 41.30 27.20 5.07
CA VAL A 5 40.26 27.97 4.37
C VAL A 5 39.00 27.13 4.12
N GLU A 6 39.15 25.85 3.77
CA GLU A 6 38.04 24.91 3.55
C GLU A 6 37.18 24.75 4.82
N ASN A 7 37.81 24.50 5.97
CA ASN A 7 37.12 24.37 7.27
C ASN A 7 36.37 25.66 7.69
N GLN A 8 36.85 26.83 7.27
CA GLN A 8 36.20 28.11 7.58
C GLN A 8 34.96 28.36 6.70
N ILE A 9 35.00 27.90 5.45
CA ILE A 9 33.88 28.02 4.51
C ILE A 9 32.79 27.03 4.90
N GLU A 10 33.15 25.78 5.20
CA GLU A 10 32.22 24.77 5.70
C GLU A 10 31.52 25.20 6.99
N GLY A 11 32.28 25.72 7.97
CA GLY A 11 31.71 26.21 9.22
C GLY A 11 30.77 27.41 9.07
N LYS A 12 31.03 28.30 8.10
CA LYS A 12 30.15 29.45 7.79
C LYS A 12 28.90 29.03 7.03
N LEU A 13 29.03 28.10 6.09
CA LEU A 13 27.92 27.56 5.33
C LEU A 13 27.00 26.72 6.23
N ALA A 14 27.57 25.88 7.09
CA ALA A 14 26.83 25.10 8.08
C ALA A 14 26.02 25.99 9.03
N ARG A 15 26.58 27.12 9.51
CA ARG A 15 25.83 28.07 10.36
C ARG A 15 24.66 28.74 9.64
N LYS A 16 24.77 28.96 8.33
CA LYS A 16 23.68 29.55 7.52
C LYS A 16 22.61 28.52 7.16
N LEU A 17 23.00 27.27 6.91
CA LEU A 17 22.08 26.20 6.51
C LEU A 17 21.38 25.54 7.70
N ALA A 18 22.03 25.48 8.87
CA ALA A 18 21.48 24.87 10.08
C ALA A 18 20.06 25.35 10.46
N PRO A 19 19.73 26.65 10.49
CA PRO A 19 18.37 27.09 10.81
C PRO A 19 17.35 26.64 9.76
N VAL A 20 17.68 26.74 8.48
CA VAL A 20 16.78 26.36 7.37
C VAL A 20 16.50 24.86 7.37
N VAL A 21 17.54 24.06 7.56
CA VAL A 21 17.41 22.59 7.65
C VAL A 21 16.62 22.19 8.89
N ARG A 22 16.81 22.88 10.02
CA ARG A 22 16.04 22.65 11.24
C ARG A 22 14.56 22.95 11.06
N GLU A 23 14.21 24.07 10.42
CA GLU A 23 12.81 24.41 10.11
C GLU A 23 12.17 23.39 9.18
N MET A 24 12.88 22.99 8.13
CA MET A 24 12.40 21.97 7.19
C MET A 24 12.20 20.61 7.86
N LEU A 25 13.12 20.22 8.77
CA LEU A 25 12.99 19.00 9.57
C LEU A 25 11.80 19.06 10.51
N LEU A 26 11.59 20.17 11.20
CA LEU A 26 10.44 20.33 12.11
C LEU A 26 9.12 20.26 11.35
N ALA A 27 9.01 20.93 10.21
CA ALA A 27 7.83 20.87 9.36
C ALA A 27 7.55 19.44 8.85
N GLU A 28 8.59 18.69 8.49
CA GLU A 28 8.44 17.31 8.05
C GLU A 28 8.04 16.38 9.21
N VAL A 29 8.62 16.58 10.41
CA VAL A 29 8.24 15.83 11.61
C VAL A 29 6.78 16.11 11.99
N GLU A 30 6.32 17.36 11.92
CA GLU A 30 4.92 17.71 12.15
C GLU A 30 3.99 17.09 11.11
N ARG A 31 4.38 17.11 9.83
CA ARG A 31 3.63 16.44 8.75
C ARG A 31 3.52 14.93 8.99
N LEU A 32 4.63 14.30 9.37
CA LEU A 32 4.68 12.87 9.67
C LEU A 32 3.84 12.55 10.91
N ALA A 33 3.97 13.32 11.99
CA ALA A 33 3.14 13.20 13.17
C ALA A 33 1.64 13.34 12.85
N ALA A 34 1.26 14.35 12.05
CA ALA A 34 -0.11 14.53 11.58
C ALA A 34 -0.59 13.37 10.67
N SER A 35 0.31 12.74 9.91
CA SER A 35 -0.03 11.56 9.09
C SER A 35 -0.18 10.27 9.89
N THR A 36 0.21 10.24 11.17
CA THR A 36 0.01 9.08 12.05
C THR A 36 -1.43 8.90 12.51
N VAL A 37 -2.40 9.63 11.94
CA VAL A 37 -3.83 9.34 12.09
C VAL A 37 -4.02 7.85 11.85
N ALA A 38 -4.29 7.14 12.95
CA ALA A 38 -4.35 5.70 12.97
C ALA A 38 -5.32 5.27 11.87
N LYS A 39 -4.79 4.59 10.84
CA LYS A 39 -5.64 3.98 9.82
C LYS A 39 -6.71 3.18 10.58
N PRO A 40 -8.01 3.42 10.32
CA PRO A 40 -9.05 2.68 11.02
C PRO A 40 -8.71 1.21 10.85
N LYS A 41 -8.52 0.50 11.97
CA LYS A 41 -8.23 -0.93 11.94
C LYS A 41 -9.37 -1.56 11.17
N LEU A 42 -9.11 -2.00 9.93
CA LEU A 42 -10.10 -2.77 9.18
C LEU A 42 -10.48 -3.94 10.08
N SER A 43 -11.78 -4.18 10.21
CA SER A 43 -12.22 -5.33 10.97
C SER A 43 -11.65 -6.57 10.30
N LYS A 44 -11.32 -7.61 11.08
CA LYS A 44 -10.88 -8.90 10.54
C LYS A 44 -11.87 -9.45 9.49
N ALA A 45 -13.14 -9.06 9.59
CA ALA A 45 -14.16 -9.38 8.61
C ALA A 45 -13.92 -8.70 7.25
N ASP A 46 -13.59 -7.40 7.25
CA ASP A 46 -13.30 -6.67 6.02
C ASP A 46 -12.00 -7.17 5.38
N ASP A 47 -10.98 -7.50 6.17
CA ASP A 47 -9.74 -8.10 5.65
C ASP A 47 -9.98 -9.45 4.98
N ASP A 48 -10.71 -10.36 5.63
CA ASP A 48 -11.06 -11.67 5.08
C ASP A 48 -11.83 -11.52 3.75
N ILE A 49 -12.80 -10.59 3.69
CA ILE A 49 -13.59 -10.33 2.48
C ILE A 49 -12.72 -9.72 1.38
N MET A 50 -11.87 -8.75 1.70
CA MET A 50 -10.98 -8.10 0.75
C MET A 50 -9.95 -9.07 0.16
N VAL A 51 -9.45 -10.03 0.94
CA VAL A 51 -8.61 -11.14 0.43
C VAL A 51 -9.38 -11.97 -0.59
N ALA A 52 -10.62 -12.35 -0.30
CA ALA A 52 -11.44 -13.13 -1.22
C ALA A 52 -11.78 -12.34 -2.50
N CYS A 53 -12.07 -11.04 -2.39
CA CYS A 53 -12.28 -10.17 -3.55
C CYS A 53 -11.04 -10.09 -4.45
N ARG A 54 -9.84 -10.00 -3.87
CA ARG A 54 -8.58 -10.02 -4.64
C ARG A 54 -8.40 -11.32 -5.42
N GLN A 55 -8.77 -12.46 -4.82
CA GLN A 55 -8.73 -13.75 -5.51
C GLN A 55 -9.70 -13.82 -6.69
N VAL A 56 -10.91 -13.27 -6.53
CA VAL A 56 -11.89 -13.16 -7.63
C VAL A 56 -11.36 -12.28 -8.75
N ALA A 57 -10.80 -11.12 -8.43
CA ALA A 57 -10.21 -10.22 -9.43
C ALA A 57 -9.10 -10.92 -10.23
N SER A 58 -8.14 -11.57 -9.56
CA SER A 58 -7.08 -12.30 -10.26
C SER A 58 -7.60 -13.44 -11.13
N ALA A 59 -8.66 -14.13 -10.71
CA ALA A 59 -9.27 -15.18 -11.53
C ALA A 59 -10.02 -14.61 -12.74
N ALA A 60 -10.66 -13.44 -12.59
CA ALA A 60 -11.32 -12.73 -13.66
C ALA A 60 -10.31 -12.23 -14.70
N ASP A 61 -9.16 -11.68 -14.26
CA ASP A 61 -8.08 -11.25 -15.15
C ASP A 61 -7.52 -12.41 -15.96
N ARG A 62 -7.29 -13.57 -15.32
CA ARG A 62 -6.84 -14.79 -16.02
C ARG A 62 -7.86 -15.27 -17.04
N LEU A 63 -9.15 -15.21 -16.73
CA LEU A 63 -10.21 -15.55 -17.68
C LEU A 63 -10.25 -14.57 -18.86
N ALA A 64 -10.06 -13.28 -18.60
CA ALA A 64 -9.99 -12.26 -19.64
C ALA A 64 -8.77 -12.46 -20.56
N GLN A 65 -7.62 -12.90 -20.01
CA GLN A 65 -6.43 -13.23 -20.79
C GLN A 65 -6.57 -14.54 -21.59
N ALA A 66 -7.26 -15.53 -21.04
CA ALA A 66 -7.45 -16.84 -21.67
C ALA A 66 -8.65 -16.89 -22.64
N LYS A 67 -9.28 -15.74 -22.93
CA LYS A 67 -10.54 -15.66 -23.67
C LYS A 67 -10.42 -16.32 -25.05
N TYR A 68 -11.28 -17.29 -25.34
CA TYR A 68 -11.32 -18.11 -26.57
C TYR A 68 -10.12 -19.05 -26.78
N GLY A 69 -9.27 -19.24 -25.77
CA GLY A 69 -8.14 -20.17 -25.81
C GLY A 69 -8.44 -21.53 -25.16
N PRO A 70 -7.55 -22.52 -25.34
CA PRO A 70 -7.67 -23.83 -24.70
C PRO A 70 -7.67 -23.77 -23.15
N GLY A 71 -7.24 -22.65 -22.57
CA GLY A 71 -7.25 -22.41 -21.12
C GLY A 71 -8.55 -21.82 -20.57
N GLU A 72 -9.52 -21.46 -21.40
CA GLU A 72 -10.73 -20.74 -20.96
C GLU A 72 -11.54 -21.53 -19.93
N ILE A 73 -11.77 -22.82 -20.19
CA ILE A 73 -12.57 -23.68 -19.30
C ILE A 73 -11.92 -23.78 -17.91
N ALA A 74 -10.60 -23.91 -17.85
CA ALA A 74 -9.86 -23.95 -16.59
C ALA A 74 -9.92 -22.60 -15.86
N ALA A 75 -9.78 -21.49 -16.58
CA ALA A 75 -9.90 -20.14 -16.02
C ALA A 75 -11.32 -19.88 -15.49
N ARG A 76 -12.36 -20.32 -16.20
CA ARG A 76 -13.76 -20.21 -15.78
C ARG A 76 -14.03 -21.01 -14.50
N LYS A 77 -13.57 -22.26 -14.43
CA LYS A 77 -13.65 -23.07 -13.20
C LYS A 77 -12.89 -22.43 -12.03
N SER A 78 -11.75 -21.80 -12.29
CA SER A 78 -11.01 -21.06 -11.27
C SER A 78 -11.80 -19.85 -10.75
N LEU A 79 -12.48 -19.11 -11.64
CA LEU A 79 -13.32 -17.98 -11.26
C LEU A 79 -14.54 -18.42 -10.43
N GLU A 80 -15.21 -19.50 -10.81
CA GLU A 80 -16.33 -20.08 -10.05
C GLU A 80 -15.93 -20.49 -8.62
N ARG A 81 -14.74 -21.10 -8.47
CA ARG A 81 -14.17 -21.44 -7.16
C ARG A 81 -13.90 -20.20 -6.32
N ALA A 82 -13.28 -19.17 -6.91
CA ALA A 82 -13.00 -17.91 -6.22
C ALA A 82 -14.29 -17.21 -5.77
N ALA A 83 -15.33 -17.20 -6.62
CA ALA A 83 -16.64 -16.66 -6.28
C ALA A 83 -17.29 -17.42 -5.11
N THR A 84 -17.14 -18.75 -5.07
CA THR A 84 -17.62 -19.57 -3.95
C THR A 84 -16.91 -19.23 -2.65
N VAL A 85 -15.59 -19.00 -2.69
CA VAL A 85 -14.79 -18.59 -1.53
C VAL A 85 -15.24 -17.22 -1.02
N LEU A 86 -15.48 -16.26 -1.91
CA LEU A 86 -16.03 -14.96 -1.54
C LEU A 86 -17.41 -15.09 -0.88
N GLY A 87 -18.32 -15.87 -1.47
CA GLY A 87 -19.64 -16.10 -0.89
C GLY A 87 -19.59 -16.77 0.49
N ARG A 88 -18.60 -17.64 0.76
CA ARG A 88 -18.37 -18.21 2.10
C ARG A 88 -17.84 -17.17 3.08
N ALA A 89 -16.87 -16.34 2.66
CA ALA A 89 -16.34 -15.26 3.50
C ALA A 89 -17.42 -14.24 3.88
N MET A 90 -18.25 -13.84 2.92
CA MET A 90 -19.35 -12.90 3.16
C MET A 90 -20.42 -13.48 4.10
N ARG A 91 -20.82 -14.75 3.93
CA ARG A 91 -21.78 -15.42 4.83
C ARG A 91 -21.23 -15.59 6.24
N LYS A 92 -19.96 -15.98 6.39
CA LYS A 92 -19.28 -16.11 7.69
C LYS A 92 -19.39 -14.81 8.51
N HIS A 93 -19.30 -13.66 7.83
CA HIS A 93 -19.34 -12.33 8.46
C HIS A 93 -20.71 -11.65 8.36
N ARG A 94 -21.77 -12.39 7.98
CA ARG A 94 -23.16 -11.88 7.82
C ARG A 94 -23.30 -10.65 6.92
N ARG A 95 -22.46 -10.55 5.89
CA ARG A 95 -22.47 -9.48 4.86
C ARG A 95 -23.24 -9.88 3.60
N MET A 96 -23.79 -11.10 3.57
CA MET A 96 -24.66 -11.63 2.53
C MET A 96 -25.84 -12.32 3.23
N PRO A 97 -27.09 -12.04 2.85
CA PRO A 97 -28.27 -12.72 3.41
C PRO A 97 -28.28 -14.22 3.09
#